data_AF-A0A8H7KV84-F1
#
_entry.id   AF-A0A8H7KV84-F1
#
_cell.length_a   1.000
_cell.length_b   1.000
_cell.length_c   1.000
_cell.angle_alpha   90.00
_cell.angle_beta   90.00
_cell.angle_gamma   90.00
#
_symmetry.space_group_name_H-M   'P 1'
#
loop_
_entity.id
_entity.type
_entity.pdbx_description
1 polymer ?
#
loop_
_entity_poly.entity_id
_entity_poly.type
_entity_poly.pdbx_seq_one_letter_code
_entity_poly.pdbx_strand_id
1 'polypeptide(L)'
;MSNHNRNPKGKNQHGVIPSADDNTLVDALTKYHREKLSSNTKIAARLAAEHNIYMSESSVKRRRKELGLTGSGPTTRALPFAVKEQLVVNQMNKDPAKRHGVNTIMQKVAFHEKIHLTKKFVSDIMHLHDNDAFDTREPFAKRIHRVPKHPIGIHERWSGDGHDKLYKIGFPIWAMVDDATGKWLGAWVVPSNRMGEIVAYLFLCIVEKYGGLPLQSTTDCGSETTKLFGLMNALRAIFHPDFDPDEVLPAHVYLRSVHNISIERSWLRLRLDWGDNVVLFFNRGIEDGFYNPSNVQQFELCQWLWPKLLRTELAEFMEFRNGVRMRTDKNKPGPSGMSRNEAFCMPEAWGGRNCLLPIDVAVVREIKEAMGGDELLEFVTPEFSARAQEVYDSLNLSELTLDNIWHVFRAMVPLLFV
;
A
#
# COMPACT_ATOMS: atom_id res chain seq x y z
N MET A 1 75.70 -20.36 -33.58
CA MET A 1 74.61 -21.36 -33.60
C MET A 1 73.37 -20.77 -32.96
N SER A 2 72.24 -20.89 -33.66
CA SER A 2 70.83 -20.67 -33.24
C SER A 2 70.42 -19.31 -32.65
N ASN A 3 70.42 -18.27 -33.49
CA ASN A 3 69.55 -17.10 -33.32
C ASN A 3 68.21 -17.40 -34.04
N HIS A 4 67.25 -18.00 -33.35
CA HIS A 4 65.95 -18.36 -33.92
C HIS A 4 64.85 -17.47 -33.34
N ASN A 5 64.77 -16.24 -33.86
CA ASN A 5 63.59 -15.40 -33.66
C ASN A 5 62.47 -15.94 -34.55
N ARG A 6 61.54 -16.70 -33.96
CA ARG A 6 60.44 -17.38 -34.67
C ARG A 6 59.32 -16.45 -35.17
N ASN A 7 59.45 -15.13 -35.02
CA ASN A 7 58.52 -14.19 -35.64
C ASN A 7 59.22 -12.90 -36.15
N PRO A 8 59.95 -12.98 -37.28
CA PRO A 8 60.71 -11.85 -37.80
C PRO A 8 59.85 -10.75 -38.45
N LYS A 9 58.54 -10.97 -38.64
CA LYS A 9 57.61 -10.02 -39.32
C LYS A 9 56.44 -9.56 -38.45
N GLY A 10 56.33 -10.01 -37.20
CA GLY A 10 55.32 -9.56 -36.24
C GLY A 10 53.85 -9.84 -36.62
N LYS A 11 53.56 -10.72 -37.58
CA LYS A 11 52.19 -11.03 -38.02
C LYS A 11 51.72 -12.36 -37.44
N ASN A 12 50.90 -12.29 -36.39
CA ASN A 12 50.19 -13.46 -35.84
C ASN A 12 48.92 -13.72 -36.65
N GLN A 13 48.49 -14.98 -36.78
CA GLN A 13 47.34 -15.45 -37.57
C GLN A 13 45.95 -15.03 -37.01
N HIS A 14 45.92 -14.20 -35.98
CA HIS A 14 44.71 -13.62 -35.42
C HIS A 14 44.68 -12.14 -35.86
N GLY A 15 43.52 -11.64 -36.32
CA GLY A 15 43.35 -10.26 -36.79
C GLY A 15 43.89 -9.22 -35.79
N VAL A 16 44.11 -7.99 -36.27
CA VAL A 16 44.67 -6.89 -35.44
C VAL A 16 43.86 -6.76 -34.15
N ILE A 17 44.41 -7.22 -33.03
CA ILE A 17 43.79 -7.05 -31.72
C ILE A 17 43.97 -5.58 -31.35
N PRO A 18 42.89 -4.80 -31.17
CA PRO A 18 43.01 -3.38 -30.87
C PRO A 18 43.92 -3.12 -29.66
N SER A 19 44.69 -2.03 -29.73
CA SER A 19 45.58 -1.61 -28.64
C SER A 19 44.77 -1.08 -27.45
N ALA A 20 45.42 -0.87 -26.31
CA ALA A 20 44.77 -0.24 -25.15
C ALA A 20 44.44 1.24 -25.38
N ASP A 21 44.89 1.82 -26.51
CA ASP A 21 44.64 3.20 -26.91
C ASP A 21 43.50 3.31 -27.93
N ASP A 22 42.89 2.18 -28.32
CA ASP A 22 41.72 2.17 -29.17
C ASP A 22 40.48 2.64 -28.39
N ASN A 23 39.98 3.82 -28.72
CA ASN A 23 38.83 4.44 -28.02
C ASN A 23 37.61 3.51 -27.97
N THR A 24 37.35 2.73 -29.03
CA THR A 24 36.18 1.84 -29.08
C THR A 24 36.33 0.70 -28.08
N LEU A 25 37.53 0.11 -27.99
CA LEU A 25 37.82 -0.94 -27.02
C LEU A 25 37.80 -0.41 -25.58
N VAL A 26 38.37 0.77 -25.35
CA VAL A 26 38.40 1.41 -24.02
C VAL A 26 36.99 1.70 -23.53
N ASP A 27 36.14 2.28 -24.38
CA ASP A 27 34.75 2.60 -24.05
C ASP A 27 33.94 1.33 -23.78
N ALA A 28 34.09 0.30 -24.62
CA ALA A 28 33.40 -0.97 -24.44
C ALA A 28 33.80 -1.67 -23.13
N LEU A 29 35.10 -1.79 -22.85
CA LEU A 29 35.59 -2.43 -21.62
C LEU A 29 35.20 -1.62 -20.37
N THR A 30 35.21 -0.30 -20.45
CA THR A 30 34.77 0.59 -19.36
C THR A 30 33.27 0.45 -19.10
N LYS A 31 32.45 0.36 -20.15
CA LYS A 31 31.01 0.09 -20.06
C LYS A 31 30.74 -1.26 -19.41
N TYR A 32 31.42 -2.32 -19.85
CA TYR A 32 31.22 -3.65 -19.26
C TYR A 32 31.68 -3.72 -17.82
N HIS A 33 32.74 -2.99 -17.48
CA HIS A 33 33.21 -2.85 -16.10
C HIS A 33 32.17 -2.14 -15.23
N ARG A 34 31.58 -1.05 -15.72
CA ARG A 34 30.46 -0.33 -15.09
C ARG A 34 29.26 -1.24 -14.80
N GLU A 35 28.97 -2.17 -15.70
CA GLU A 35 27.90 -3.17 -15.57
C GLU A 35 28.29 -4.40 -14.71
N LYS A 36 29.47 -4.36 -14.07
CA LYS A 36 30.01 -5.43 -13.23
C LYS A 36 30.21 -6.77 -13.96
N LEU A 37 30.38 -6.74 -15.28
CA LEU A 37 30.74 -7.92 -16.07
C LEU A 37 32.23 -8.22 -15.88
N SER A 38 32.54 -9.27 -15.12
CA SER A 38 33.92 -9.60 -14.71
C SER A 38 34.50 -10.86 -15.36
N SER A 39 33.64 -11.71 -15.96
CA SER A 39 34.06 -12.92 -16.68
C SER A 39 34.69 -12.56 -18.03
N ASN A 40 35.97 -12.89 -18.22
CA ASN A 40 36.68 -12.59 -19.46
C ASN A 40 36.07 -13.31 -20.67
N THR A 41 35.53 -14.52 -20.49
CA THR A 41 34.77 -15.25 -21.52
C THR A 41 33.55 -14.48 -21.98
N LYS A 42 32.72 -13.99 -21.04
CA LYS A 42 31.51 -13.22 -21.37
C LYS A 42 31.85 -11.86 -21.98
N ILE A 43 32.92 -11.23 -21.52
CA ILE A 43 33.42 -9.98 -22.11
C ILE A 43 33.87 -10.20 -23.55
N ALA A 44 34.65 -11.25 -23.83
CA ALA A 44 35.08 -11.59 -25.19
C ALA A 44 33.90 -11.85 -26.12
N ALA A 45 32.91 -12.63 -25.66
CA ALA A 45 31.68 -12.89 -26.43
C ALA A 45 30.89 -11.60 -26.73
N ARG A 46 30.81 -10.70 -25.74
CA ARG A 46 30.06 -9.44 -25.89
C ARG A 46 30.79 -8.41 -26.77
N LEU A 47 32.13 -8.36 -26.70
CA LEU A 47 32.95 -7.56 -27.60
C LEU A 47 32.77 -8.00 -29.07
N ALA A 48 32.69 -9.31 -29.32
CA ALA A 48 32.40 -9.84 -30.64
C ALA A 48 31.00 -9.45 -31.12
N ALA A 49 29.99 -9.57 -30.24
CA ALA A 49 28.59 -9.28 -30.58
C ALA A 49 28.28 -7.79 -30.78
N GLU A 50 28.79 -6.90 -29.91
CA GLU A 50 28.45 -5.47 -29.95
C GLU A 50 29.40 -4.64 -30.83
N HIS A 51 30.65 -5.08 -30.99
CA HIS A 51 31.70 -4.25 -31.60
C HIS A 51 32.50 -4.97 -32.70
N ASN A 52 32.18 -6.22 -33.04
CA ASN A 52 32.97 -7.07 -33.96
C ASN A 52 34.45 -7.22 -33.54
N ILE A 53 34.74 -7.11 -32.25
CA ILE A 53 36.10 -7.24 -31.72
C ILE A 53 36.30 -8.68 -31.20
N TYR A 54 37.13 -9.44 -31.92
CA TYR A 54 37.44 -10.82 -31.59
C TYR A 54 38.76 -10.90 -30.84
N MET A 55 38.73 -11.31 -29.57
CA MET A 55 39.94 -11.50 -28.78
C MET A 55 39.82 -12.63 -27.76
N SER A 56 40.95 -13.26 -27.44
CA SER A 56 40.99 -14.34 -26.45
C SER A 56 40.72 -13.83 -25.02
N GLU A 57 40.31 -14.70 -24.11
CA GLU A 57 40.15 -14.38 -22.69
C GLU A 57 41.42 -13.80 -22.06
N SER A 58 42.58 -14.32 -22.48
CA SER A 58 43.90 -13.84 -22.04
C SER A 58 44.17 -12.42 -22.53
N SER A 59 43.75 -12.09 -23.75
CA SER A 59 43.84 -10.75 -24.32
C SER A 59 42.93 -9.77 -23.57
N VAL A 60 41.67 -10.16 -23.28
CA VAL A 60 40.74 -9.37 -22.45
C VAL A 60 41.35 -9.10 -21.07
N LYS A 61 41.89 -10.13 -20.42
CA LYS A 61 42.53 -10.01 -19.10
C LYS A 61 43.68 -9.00 -19.12
N ARG A 62 44.53 -9.06 -20.16
CA ARG A 62 45.66 -8.15 -20.33
C ARG A 62 45.18 -6.70 -20.55
N ARG A 63 44.23 -6.47 -21.46
CA ARG A 63 43.68 -5.14 -21.73
C ARG A 63 43.00 -4.52 -20.51
N ARG A 64 42.21 -5.30 -19.77
CA ARG A 64 41.61 -4.83 -18.52
C ARG A 64 42.66 -4.44 -17.47
N LYS A 65 43.79 -5.14 -17.41
CA LYS A 65 44.90 -4.81 -16.51
C LYS A 65 45.59 -3.50 -16.93
N GLU A 66 45.84 -3.32 -18.22
CA GLU A 66 46.42 -2.09 -18.79
C GLU A 66 45.52 -0.87 -18.51
N LEU A 67 44.20 -1.03 -18.57
CA LEU A 67 43.21 0.01 -18.28
C LEU A 67 42.86 0.18 -16.79
N GLY A 68 43.50 -0.56 -15.88
CA GLY A 68 43.22 -0.47 -14.44
C GLY A 68 41.83 -1.00 -14.00
N LEU A 69 41.12 -1.73 -14.87
CA LEU A 69 39.78 -2.27 -14.64
C LEU A 69 39.82 -3.52 -13.74
N THR A 70 40.11 -3.26 -12.46
CA THR A 70 40.43 -4.24 -11.44
C THR A 70 39.17 -4.80 -10.76
N GLY A 71 39.24 -6.07 -10.35
CA GLY A 71 38.15 -6.72 -9.64
C GLY A 71 38.04 -6.29 -8.18
N SER A 72 36.92 -6.63 -7.55
CA SER A 72 36.55 -6.14 -6.21
C SER A 72 37.58 -6.35 -5.11
N GLY A 73 38.27 -7.49 -5.09
CA GLY A 73 39.25 -7.83 -4.05
C GLY A 73 40.45 -6.89 -4.01
N PRO A 74 41.23 -6.80 -5.11
CA PRO A 74 42.34 -5.84 -5.23
C PRO A 74 41.92 -4.39 -4.95
N THR A 75 40.83 -3.92 -5.54
CA THR A 75 40.36 -2.53 -5.40
C THR A 75 39.98 -2.19 -3.96
N THR A 76 39.28 -3.10 -3.25
CA THR A 76 38.91 -2.87 -1.85
C THR A 76 40.13 -2.78 -0.93
N ARG A 77 41.22 -3.50 -1.22
CA ARG A 77 42.46 -3.44 -0.45
C ARG A 77 43.29 -2.18 -0.73
N ALA A 78 43.30 -1.74 -1.99
CA ALA A 78 44.10 -0.60 -2.42
C ALA A 78 43.51 0.76 -2.05
N LEU A 79 42.18 0.89 -2.01
CA LEU A 79 41.51 2.16 -1.70
C LEU A 79 41.56 2.50 -0.19
N PRO A 80 41.85 3.77 0.17
CA PRO A 80 41.76 4.25 1.56
C PRO A 80 40.36 4.06 2.15
N PHE A 81 40.28 3.71 3.43
CA PHE A 81 39.01 3.39 4.10
C PHE A 81 37.93 4.45 3.92
N ALA A 82 38.25 5.72 4.24
CA ALA A 82 37.32 6.84 4.14
C ALA A 82 36.74 7.00 2.72
N VAL A 83 37.55 6.76 1.67
CA VAL A 83 37.11 6.88 0.28
C VAL A 83 36.10 5.78 -0.05
N LYS A 84 36.41 4.51 0.22
CA LYS A 84 35.50 3.39 -0.11
C LYS A 84 34.27 3.34 0.80
N GLU A 85 34.35 3.83 2.04
CA GLU A 85 33.19 4.02 2.91
C GLU A 85 32.24 5.09 2.33
N GLN A 86 32.76 6.27 1.97
CA GLN A 86 31.95 7.35 1.41
C GLN A 86 31.21 6.94 0.13
N LEU A 87 31.84 6.12 -0.72
CA LEU A 87 31.19 5.59 -1.93
C LEU A 87 29.95 4.74 -1.60
N VAL A 88 29.99 3.95 -0.53
CA VAL A 88 28.85 3.13 -0.08
C VAL A 88 27.78 4.02 0.55
N VAL A 89 28.18 4.91 1.46
CA VAL A 89 27.28 5.84 2.16
C VAL A 89 26.57 6.77 1.18
N ASN A 90 27.24 7.28 0.16
CA ASN A 90 26.63 8.11 -0.89
C ASN A 90 25.50 7.39 -1.64
N GLN A 91 25.65 6.08 -1.87
CA GLN A 91 24.59 5.30 -2.53
C GLN A 91 23.47 4.92 -1.57
N MET A 92 23.75 4.77 -0.28
CA MET A 92 22.74 4.61 0.77
C MET A 92 21.90 5.88 0.94
N ASN A 93 22.52 7.06 0.94
CA ASN A 93 21.83 8.35 1.04
C ASN A 93 20.89 8.63 -0.14
N LYS A 94 21.18 8.03 -1.32
CA LYS A 94 20.30 8.07 -2.51
C LYS A 94 19.11 7.09 -2.41
N ASP A 95 18.97 6.39 -1.29
CA ASP A 95 17.90 5.45 -1.00
C ASP A 95 17.25 5.76 0.37
N PRO A 96 16.56 6.90 0.50
CA PRO A 96 15.94 7.31 1.76
C PRO A 96 14.87 6.31 2.24
N ALA A 97 14.28 5.55 1.31
CA ALA A 97 13.32 4.49 1.62
C ALA A 97 13.96 3.17 2.10
N LYS A 98 15.31 3.12 2.13
CA LYS A 98 16.09 1.96 2.59
C LYS A 98 15.60 0.66 1.95
N ARG A 99 15.53 0.58 0.62
CA ARG A 99 15.06 -0.62 -0.12
C ARG A 99 16.17 -1.41 -0.84
N HIS A 100 17.35 -0.83 -1.08
CA HIS A 100 18.44 -1.49 -1.80
C HIS A 100 19.27 -2.41 -0.90
N GLY A 101 19.26 -3.71 -1.22
CA GLY A 101 20.16 -4.70 -0.60
C GLY A 101 21.62 -4.53 -1.01
N VAL A 102 22.52 -5.25 -0.33
CA VAL A 102 23.99 -5.23 -0.55
C VAL A 102 24.34 -5.38 -2.03
N ASN A 103 23.71 -6.31 -2.73
CA ASN A 103 23.98 -6.53 -4.15
C ASN A 103 23.61 -5.31 -5.00
N THR A 104 22.50 -4.64 -4.70
CA THR A 104 22.05 -3.45 -5.43
C THR A 104 22.96 -2.27 -5.16
N ILE A 105 23.37 -2.03 -3.91
CA ILE A 105 24.33 -0.99 -3.57
C ILE A 105 25.68 -1.26 -4.26
N MET A 106 26.18 -2.50 -4.23
CA MET A 106 27.39 -2.87 -4.98
C MET A 106 27.28 -2.60 -6.48
N GLN A 107 26.12 -2.91 -7.09
CA GLN A 107 25.88 -2.64 -8.51
C GLN A 107 25.85 -1.13 -8.79
N LYS A 108 25.22 -0.33 -7.92
CA LYS A 108 25.18 1.12 -8.06
C LYS A 108 26.57 1.76 -7.92
N VAL A 109 27.40 1.32 -6.97
CA VAL A 109 28.79 1.78 -6.84
C VAL A 109 29.58 1.45 -8.11
N ALA A 110 29.48 0.21 -8.62
CA ALA A 110 30.12 -0.16 -9.89
C ALA A 110 29.60 0.68 -11.06
N PHE A 111 28.29 0.94 -11.09
CA PHE A 111 27.65 1.64 -12.20
C PHE A 111 27.92 3.15 -12.19
N HIS A 112 27.99 3.82 -11.05
CA HIS A 112 28.21 5.26 -11.02
C HIS A 112 29.69 5.63 -10.95
N GLU A 113 30.48 4.84 -10.23
CA GLU A 113 31.85 5.19 -9.86
C GLU A 113 32.89 4.34 -10.60
N LYS A 114 32.46 3.33 -11.37
CA LYS A 114 33.33 2.35 -12.05
C LYS A 114 34.29 1.63 -11.10
N ILE A 115 33.93 1.57 -9.81
CA ILE A 115 34.72 0.95 -8.74
C ILE A 115 34.01 -0.30 -8.26
N HIS A 116 34.75 -1.41 -8.16
CA HIS A 116 34.23 -2.66 -7.63
C HIS A 116 34.67 -2.82 -6.18
N LEU A 117 33.73 -2.94 -5.25
CA LEU A 117 34.00 -3.25 -3.84
C LEU A 117 33.60 -4.69 -3.53
N THR A 118 34.23 -5.31 -2.52
CA THR A 118 33.86 -6.67 -2.09
C THR A 118 32.50 -6.67 -1.39
N LYS A 119 31.75 -7.77 -1.55
CA LYS A 119 30.44 -7.93 -0.89
C LYS A 119 30.56 -7.78 0.62
N LYS A 120 31.60 -8.38 1.21
CA LYS A 120 31.88 -8.30 2.65
C LYS A 120 32.02 -6.85 3.10
N PHE A 121 32.91 -6.08 2.47
CA PHE A 121 33.12 -4.67 2.83
C PHE A 121 31.84 -3.83 2.71
N VAL A 122 31.10 -3.96 1.59
CA VAL A 122 29.83 -3.22 1.43
C VAL A 122 28.81 -3.63 2.49
N SER A 123 28.70 -4.92 2.80
CA SER A 123 27.82 -5.40 3.88
C SER A 123 28.24 -4.80 5.23
N ASP A 124 29.53 -4.86 5.57
CA ASP A 124 30.06 -4.37 6.85
C ASP A 124 29.76 -2.87 7.03
N ILE A 125 29.96 -2.04 5.99
CA ILE A 125 29.63 -0.61 6.03
C ILE A 125 28.12 -0.38 6.11
N MET A 126 27.31 -1.11 5.33
CA MET A 126 25.87 -0.94 5.40
C MET A 126 25.30 -1.36 6.77
N HIS A 127 25.86 -2.37 7.45
CA HIS A 127 25.49 -2.73 8.83
C HIS A 127 25.97 -1.69 9.85
N LEU A 128 27.16 -1.12 9.65
CA LEU A 128 27.71 -0.08 10.53
C LEU A 128 26.83 1.18 10.54
N HIS A 129 26.31 1.57 9.38
CA HIS A 129 25.54 2.80 9.20
C HIS A 129 24.02 2.61 9.25
N ASP A 130 23.51 1.39 9.05
CA ASP A 130 22.06 1.14 8.97
C ASP A 130 21.71 -0.34 9.27
N ASN A 131 22.00 -0.79 10.49
CA ASN A 131 21.71 -2.17 10.92
C ASN A 131 20.20 -2.51 10.82
N ASP A 132 19.33 -1.54 11.14
CA ASP A 132 17.87 -1.68 11.10
C ASP A 132 17.33 -1.99 9.68
N ALA A 133 18.03 -1.53 8.62
CA ALA A 133 17.67 -1.81 7.23
C ALA A 133 17.95 -3.26 6.80
N PHE A 134 18.74 -4.02 7.55
CA PHE A 134 18.97 -5.45 7.31
C PHE A 134 17.96 -6.31 8.06
N ASP A 135 17.66 -5.96 9.29
CA ASP A 135 16.65 -6.65 10.12
C ASP A 135 15.27 -6.62 9.45
N THR A 136 14.93 -5.52 8.77
CA THR A 136 13.70 -5.39 7.98
C THR A 136 13.64 -6.25 6.71
N ARG A 137 14.77 -6.84 6.27
CA ARG A 137 14.89 -7.56 4.99
C ARG A 137 15.25 -9.05 5.13
N GLU A 138 15.37 -9.59 6.35
CA GLU A 138 15.68 -11.01 6.52
C GLU A 138 14.58 -11.91 5.92
N PRO A 139 14.93 -12.97 5.15
CA PRO A 139 13.97 -13.88 4.52
C PRO A 139 13.03 -14.60 5.49
N PHE A 140 13.41 -14.71 6.77
CA PHE A 140 12.63 -15.37 7.83
C PHE A 140 11.96 -14.41 8.82
N ALA A 141 12.24 -13.10 8.74
CA ALA A 141 11.59 -12.08 9.57
C ALA A 141 10.08 -11.89 9.28
N LYS A 142 9.57 -12.50 8.20
CA LYS A 142 8.17 -12.37 7.75
C LYS A 142 7.30 -13.60 8.00
N ARG A 143 7.61 -14.46 8.97
CA ARG A 143 6.53 -15.17 9.67
C ARG A 143 6.00 -14.22 10.72
N ILE A 144 5.04 -13.38 10.34
CA ILE A 144 4.19 -12.70 11.34
C ILE A 144 3.60 -13.81 12.18
N HIS A 145 4.08 -13.95 13.41
CA HIS A 145 3.58 -14.93 14.35
C HIS A 145 2.14 -14.56 14.65
N ARG A 146 1.19 -15.24 14.02
CA ARG A 146 -0.24 -14.98 14.20
C ARG A 146 -0.63 -15.55 15.55
N VAL A 147 -0.73 -14.67 16.55
CA VAL A 147 -1.24 -15.05 17.87
C VAL A 147 -2.78 -15.08 17.80
N PRO A 148 -3.44 -16.14 18.29
CA PRO A 148 -4.88 -16.13 18.44
C PRO A 148 -5.32 -14.99 19.36
N LYS A 149 -6.22 -14.13 18.87
CA LYS A 149 -6.88 -13.13 19.72
C LYS A 149 -7.88 -13.83 20.63
N HIS A 150 -7.87 -13.47 21.90
CA HIS A 150 -8.82 -13.95 22.90
C HIS A 150 -9.70 -12.77 23.31
N PRO A 151 -10.79 -12.51 22.58
CA PRO A 151 -11.67 -11.40 22.91
C PRO A 151 -12.40 -11.68 24.22
N ILE A 152 -12.58 -10.65 25.04
CA ILE A 152 -13.38 -10.69 26.27
C ILE A 152 -14.85 -10.34 26.01
N GLY A 153 -15.17 -9.71 24.88
CA GLY A 153 -16.53 -9.25 24.62
C GLY A 153 -16.72 -8.44 23.33
N ILE A 154 -17.97 -8.13 23.02
CA ILE A 154 -18.32 -7.13 22.00
C ILE A 154 -17.94 -5.74 22.52
N HIS A 155 -17.67 -4.79 21.62
CA HIS A 155 -17.26 -3.44 21.99
C HIS A 155 -15.95 -3.38 22.80
N GLU A 156 -15.23 -4.49 22.96
CA GLU A 156 -13.88 -4.48 23.52
C GLU A 156 -12.96 -3.67 22.61
N ARG A 157 -12.99 -3.98 21.32
CA ARG A 157 -12.18 -3.27 20.33
C ARG A 157 -12.96 -3.02 19.06
N TRP A 158 -12.96 -1.77 18.59
CA TRP A 158 -13.39 -1.43 17.25
C TRP A 158 -12.18 -1.19 16.34
N SER A 159 -12.14 -1.87 15.20
CA SER A 159 -11.04 -1.87 14.24
C SER A 159 -11.50 -1.13 12.97
N GLY A 160 -10.90 0.04 12.72
CA GLY A 160 -11.23 0.91 11.59
C GLY A 160 -10.10 0.99 10.56
N ASP A 161 -10.46 1.20 9.31
CA ASP A 161 -9.52 1.35 8.20
C ASP A 161 -10.18 1.97 6.95
N GLY A 162 -9.35 2.48 6.04
CA GLY A 162 -9.76 2.91 4.70
C GLY A 162 -9.46 1.85 3.64
N HIS A 163 -10.29 1.75 2.60
CA HIS A 163 -10.11 0.80 1.52
C HIS A 163 -10.12 1.46 0.14
N ASP A 164 -8.96 1.41 -0.53
CA ASP A 164 -8.69 2.12 -1.77
C ASP A 164 -9.17 1.39 -3.04
N LYS A 165 -9.84 0.24 -2.93
CA LYS A 165 -10.17 -0.53 -4.14
C LYS A 165 -11.10 0.20 -5.10
N LEU A 166 -12.07 0.95 -4.57
CA LEU A 166 -12.97 1.79 -5.35
C LEU A 166 -12.41 3.20 -5.58
N TYR A 167 -11.25 3.53 -4.98
CA TYR A 167 -10.56 4.80 -5.22
C TYR A 167 -10.26 5.01 -6.71
N LYS A 168 -9.93 3.93 -7.44
CA LYS A 168 -9.67 3.98 -8.89
C LYS A 168 -10.86 4.43 -9.74
N ILE A 169 -12.08 4.39 -9.20
CA ILE A 169 -13.29 4.91 -9.85
C ILE A 169 -13.87 6.13 -9.11
N GLY A 170 -13.12 6.71 -8.15
CA GLY A 170 -13.52 7.94 -7.45
C GLY A 170 -14.34 7.76 -6.16
N PHE A 171 -14.53 6.52 -5.69
CA PHE A 171 -15.46 6.22 -4.59
C PHE A 171 -14.80 5.44 -3.45
N PRO A 172 -13.81 6.00 -2.75
CA PRO A 172 -13.15 5.28 -1.66
C PRO A 172 -14.12 4.91 -0.54
N ILE A 173 -13.73 3.88 0.23
CA ILE A 173 -14.55 3.38 1.33
C ILE A 173 -13.78 3.55 2.63
N TRP A 174 -14.49 3.88 3.70
CA TRP A 174 -13.99 3.76 5.06
C TRP A 174 -14.97 2.94 5.90
N ALA A 175 -14.46 2.11 6.80
CA ALA A 175 -15.33 1.28 7.64
C ALA A 175 -14.69 0.94 8.98
N MET A 176 -15.54 0.44 9.88
CA MET A 176 -15.12 -0.04 11.18
C MET A 176 -15.92 -1.30 11.56
N VAL A 177 -15.20 -2.26 12.12
CA VAL A 177 -15.73 -3.57 12.54
C VAL A 177 -15.50 -3.80 14.04
N ASP A 178 -16.36 -4.59 14.66
CA ASP A 178 -16.09 -5.14 15.99
C ASP A 178 -15.04 -6.25 15.88
N ASP A 179 -13.93 -6.12 16.60
CA ASP A 179 -12.76 -7.03 16.46
C ASP A 179 -13.07 -8.45 16.94
N ALA A 180 -13.94 -8.60 17.94
CA ALA A 180 -14.30 -9.89 18.52
C ALA A 180 -15.17 -10.74 17.58
N THR A 181 -16.22 -10.12 17.05
CA THR A 181 -17.22 -10.78 16.21
C THR A 181 -16.92 -10.69 14.71
N GLY A 182 -16.18 -9.66 14.30
CA GLY A 182 -16.01 -9.28 12.89
C GLY A 182 -17.26 -8.65 12.29
N LYS A 183 -18.22 -8.19 13.11
CA LYS A 183 -19.43 -7.47 12.67
C LYS A 183 -19.05 -6.14 12.05
N TRP A 184 -19.58 -5.84 10.86
CA TRP A 184 -19.51 -4.49 10.30
C TRP A 184 -20.38 -3.56 11.14
N LEU A 185 -19.75 -2.63 11.86
CA LEU A 185 -20.43 -1.65 12.69
C LEU A 185 -20.98 -0.52 11.82
N GLY A 186 -20.18 -0.12 10.83
CA GLY A 186 -20.60 0.67 9.68
C GLY A 186 -19.51 0.72 8.61
N ALA A 187 -19.92 1.04 7.38
CA ALA A 187 -19.06 1.27 6.22
C ALA A 187 -19.70 2.34 5.34
N TRP A 188 -18.87 3.20 4.76
CA TRP A 188 -19.32 4.35 3.99
C TRP A 188 -18.50 4.53 2.73
N VAL A 189 -19.19 4.82 1.64
CA VAL A 189 -18.58 5.39 0.42
C VAL A 189 -18.45 6.90 0.65
N VAL A 190 -17.22 7.41 0.58
CA VAL A 190 -16.90 8.79 0.98
C VAL A 190 -16.19 9.58 -0.10
N PRO A 191 -16.31 10.93 -0.12
CA PRO A 191 -15.58 11.79 -1.05
C PRO A 191 -14.06 11.62 -0.94
N SER A 192 -13.56 11.39 0.28
CA SER A 192 -12.16 11.10 0.53
C SER A 192 -11.98 10.31 1.83
N ASN A 193 -11.35 9.15 1.75
CA ASN A 193 -10.92 8.38 2.92
C ASN A 193 -9.58 8.90 3.52
N ARG A 194 -9.04 10.00 2.98
CA ARG A 194 -7.79 10.64 3.44
C ARG A 194 -8.03 11.91 4.26
N MET A 195 -9.28 12.33 4.40
CA MET A 195 -9.66 13.51 5.19
C MET A 195 -9.97 13.12 6.62
N GLY A 196 -9.22 13.69 7.58
CA GLY A 196 -9.39 13.35 8.98
C GLY A 196 -10.73 13.79 9.56
N GLU A 197 -11.33 14.86 9.03
CA GLU A 197 -12.69 15.30 9.35
C GLU A 197 -13.72 14.19 9.05
N ILE A 198 -13.65 13.61 7.85
CA ILE A 198 -14.57 12.54 7.43
C ILE A 198 -14.40 11.32 8.34
N VAL A 199 -13.16 10.86 8.54
CA VAL A 199 -12.87 9.68 9.39
C VAL A 199 -13.38 9.88 10.83
N ALA A 200 -13.16 11.07 11.40
CA ALA A 200 -13.67 11.44 12.71
C ALA A 200 -15.21 11.45 12.74
N TYR A 201 -15.85 12.02 11.73
CA TYR A 201 -17.31 12.08 11.63
C TYR A 201 -17.93 10.67 11.58
N LEU A 202 -17.37 9.78 10.76
CA LEU A 202 -17.82 8.39 10.66
C LEU A 202 -17.68 7.63 11.98
N PHE A 203 -16.60 7.86 12.72
CA PHE A 203 -16.45 7.30 14.06
C PHE A 203 -17.58 7.77 14.99
N LEU A 204 -17.89 9.08 15.00
CA LEU A 204 -19.00 9.63 15.79
C LEU A 204 -20.36 9.06 15.38
N CYS A 205 -20.59 8.78 14.09
CA CYS A 205 -21.81 8.08 13.65
C CYS A 205 -21.96 6.69 14.28
N ILE A 206 -20.86 5.95 14.48
CA ILE A 206 -20.89 4.65 15.15
C ILE A 206 -21.13 4.83 16.64
N VAL A 207 -20.45 5.79 17.27
CA VAL A 207 -20.62 6.11 18.69
C VAL A 207 -22.08 6.48 18.98
N GLU A 208 -22.69 7.34 18.16
CA GLU A 208 -24.10 7.70 18.26
C GLU A 208 -25.01 6.48 18.06
N LYS A 209 -24.76 5.65 17.04
CA LYS A 209 -25.55 4.44 16.73
C LYS A 209 -25.61 3.45 17.89
N TYR A 210 -24.50 3.26 18.59
CA TYR A 210 -24.42 2.30 19.70
C TYR A 210 -24.60 2.94 21.08
N GLY A 211 -24.61 4.27 21.17
CA GLY A 211 -24.78 5.00 22.43
C GLY A 211 -23.55 4.99 23.35
N GLY A 212 -22.36 4.78 22.80
CA GLY A 212 -21.15 4.61 23.61
C GLY A 212 -19.86 4.40 22.82
N LEU A 213 -18.75 4.35 23.56
CA LEU A 213 -17.41 4.10 23.08
C LEU A 213 -17.02 2.61 23.26
N PRO A 214 -16.13 2.05 22.44
CA PRO A 214 -15.49 0.78 22.76
C PRO A 214 -14.49 0.96 23.92
N LEU A 215 -14.04 -0.12 24.56
CA LEU A 215 -12.92 -0.02 25.50
C LEU A 215 -11.65 0.51 24.81
N GLN A 216 -11.44 0.09 23.56
CA GLN A 216 -10.34 0.50 22.71
C GLN A 216 -10.79 0.65 21.25
N SER A 217 -10.27 1.65 20.55
CA SER A 217 -10.32 1.71 19.10
C SER A 217 -8.94 1.45 18.50
N THR A 218 -8.88 0.93 17.28
CA THR A 218 -7.62 0.69 16.58
C THR A 218 -7.75 1.06 15.12
N THR A 219 -6.74 1.75 14.59
CA THR A 219 -6.60 2.04 13.17
C THR A 219 -5.14 1.90 12.76
N ASP A 220 -4.90 1.93 11.45
CA ASP A 220 -3.55 2.15 10.94
C ASP A 220 -3.06 3.57 11.27
N CYS A 221 -1.74 3.77 11.31
CA CYS A 221 -1.14 5.07 11.59
C CYS A 221 -1.14 5.94 10.32
N GLY A 222 -2.24 6.66 10.09
CA GLY A 222 -2.40 7.62 9.01
C GLY A 222 -2.64 9.04 9.52
N SER A 223 -2.40 10.05 8.67
CA SER A 223 -2.73 11.44 9.00
C SER A 223 -4.24 11.62 9.22
N GLU A 224 -5.05 10.90 8.46
CA GLU A 224 -6.50 10.89 8.50
C GLU A 224 -7.07 10.33 9.82
N THR A 225 -6.33 9.50 10.54
CA THR A 225 -6.81 8.89 11.79
C THR A 225 -6.55 9.73 13.03
N THR A 226 -5.80 10.84 12.90
CA THR A 226 -5.38 11.70 14.01
C THR A 226 -6.57 12.31 14.78
N LYS A 227 -7.61 12.75 14.06
CA LYS A 227 -8.80 13.34 14.69
C LYS A 227 -9.63 12.30 15.44
N LEU A 228 -9.75 11.09 14.89
CA LEU A 228 -10.39 9.96 15.57
C LEU A 228 -9.67 9.63 16.88
N PHE A 229 -8.33 9.59 16.86
CA PHE A 229 -7.52 9.40 18.06
C PHE A 229 -7.83 10.49 19.10
N GLY A 230 -7.86 11.76 18.70
CA GLY A 230 -8.19 12.88 19.59
C GLY A 230 -9.58 12.75 20.21
N LEU A 231 -10.60 12.48 19.39
CA LEU A 231 -11.98 12.31 19.84
C LEU A 231 -12.15 11.14 20.79
N MET A 232 -11.57 9.98 20.48
CA MET A 232 -11.65 8.80 21.34
C MET A 232 -11.08 9.08 22.74
N ASN A 233 -9.89 9.71 22.81
CA ASN A 233 -9.27 10.04 24.09
C ASN A 233 -10.06 11.12 24.84
N ALA A 234 -10.50 12.18 24.15
CA ALA A 234 -11.25 13.27 24.78
C ALA A 234 -12.60 12.80 25.32
N LEU A 235 -13.39 12.08 24.52
CA LEU A 235 -14.70 11.56 24.96
C LEU A 235 -14.52 10.57 26.11
N ARG A 236 -13.52 9.68 26.06
CA ARG A 236 -13.29 8.74 27.16
C ARG A 236 -12.85 9.47 28.44
N ALA A 237 -12.01 10.49 28.35
CA ALA A 237 -11.60 11.28 29.52
C ALA A 237 -12.78 12.05 30.15
N ILE A 238 -13.72 12.54 29.33
CA ILE A 238 -14.89 13.30 29.79
C ILE A 238 -15.92 12.38 30.46
N PHE A 239 -16.29 11.28 29.81
CA PHE A 239 -17.40 10.43 30.26
C PHE A 239 -16.96 9.27 31.16
N HIS A 240 -15.69 8.88 31.09
CA HIS A 240 -15.14 7.75 31.84
C HIS A 240 -13.75 8.09 32.44
N PRO A 241 -13.66 9.13 33.30
CA PRO A 241 -12.40 9.60 33.88
C PRO A 241 -11.70 8.53 34.74
N ASP A 242 -12.43 7.51 35.21
CA ASP A 242 -11.89 6.39 35.99
C ASP A 242 -10.98 5.46 35.17
N PHE A 243 -11.00 5.56 33.83
CA PHE A 243 -10.06 4.86 32.97
C PHE A 243 -8.79 5.68 32.79
N ASP A 244 -7.79 5.42 33.62
CA ASP A 244 -6.47 6.04 33.52
C ASP A 244 -5.87 5.85 32.11
N PRO A 245 -5.59 6.94 31.36
CA PRO A 245 -4.95 6.88 30.04
C PRO A 245 -3.56 6.24 30.06
N ASP A 246 -2.84 6.35 31.17
CA ASP A 246 -1.41 6.04 31.27
C ASP A 246 -1.10 4.72 31.99
N GLU A 247 -2.07 4.08 32.69
CA GLU A 247 -1.79 2.90 33.53
C GLU A 247 -2.50 1.58 33.16
N VAL A 248 -3.66 1.56 32.49
CA VAL A 248 -4.45 0.30 32.36
C VAL A 248 -4.78 -0.12 30.92
N LEU A 249 -5.33 0.76 30.09
CA LEU A 249 -5.72 0.44 28.71
C LEU A 249 -5.86 1.71 27.84
N PRO A 250 -5.04 1.92 26.80
CA PRO A 250 -5.16 3.10 25.94
C PRO A 250 -6.49 3.09 25.15
N ALA A 251 -7.08 4.29 24.99
CA ALA A 251 -8.37 4.51 24.32
C ALA A 251 -8.29 4.19 22.84
N HIS A 252 -7.13 4.49 22.26
CA HIS A 252 -6.83 4.25 20.87
C HIS A 252 -5.43 3.69 20.74
N VAL A 253 -5.26 2.71 19.85
CA VAL A 253 -3.95 2.15 19.52
C VAL A 253 -3.76 2.13 18.01
N TYR A 254 -2.67 2.75 17.56
CA TYR A 254 -2.23 2.60 16.18
C TYR A 254 -1.61 1.23 15.96
N LEU A 255 -2.10 0.52 14.96
CA LEU A 255 -1.58 -0.76 14.52
C LEU A 255 -0.81 -0.59 13.21
N ARG A 256 0.03 -1.58 12.91
CA ARG A 256 0.49 -1.79 11.53
C ARG A 256 -0.65 -2.54 10.80
N SER A 257 -0.93 -2.27 9.52
CA SER A 257 -1.94 -2.99 8.71
C SER A 257 -1.93 -4.51 8.92
N VAL A 258 -0.74 -5.12 8.97
CA VAL A 258 -0.57 -6.57 9.20
C VAL A 258 -1.15 -7.10 10.53
N HIS A 259 -1.36 -6.22 11.50
CA HIS A 259 -1.95 -6.49 12.80
C HIS A 259 -3.43 -6.04 12.91
N ASN A 260 -3.92 -5.24 11.96
CA ASN A 260 -5.33 -4.82 11.85
C ASN A 260 -6.20 -5.92 11.19
N ILE A 261 -6.06 -7.15 11.71
CA ILE A 261 -6.48 -8.38 11.02
C ILE A 261 -7.98 -8.44 10.71
N SER A 262 -8.84 -7.91 11.58
CA SER A 262 -10.29 -8.08 11.47
C SER A 262 -10.89 -7.27 10.33
N ILE A 263 -10.51 -5.99 10.21
CA ILE A 263 -10.95 -5.16 9.09
C ILE A 263 -10.31 -5.61 7.76
N GLU A 264 -9.02 -5.98 7.75
CA GLU A 264 -8.32 -6.51 6.57
C GLU A 264 -8.96 -7.78 6.01
N ARG A 265 -9.39 -8.71 6.89
CA ARG A 265 -10.17 -9.89 6.47
C ARG A 265 -11.52 -9.50 5.87
N SER A 266 -12.12 -8.44 6.38
CA SER A 266 -13.42 -7.93 5.92
C SER A 266 -13.28 -7.26 4.55
N TRP A 267 -12.18 -6.55 4.29
CA TRP A 267 -11.84 -5.98 2.99
C TRP A 267 -11.69 -7.01 1.88
N LEU A 268 -11.00 -8.11 2.14
CA LEU A 268 -10.87 -9.19 1.15
C LEU A 268 -12.25 -9.68 0.70
N ARG A 269 -13.20 -9.77 1.63
CA ARG A 269 -14.57 -10.23 1.38
C ARG A 269 -15.44 -9.19 0.69
N LEU A 270 -15.25 -7.91 0.97
CA LEU A 270 -15.92 -6.82 0.26
C LEU A 270 -15.44 -6.73 -1.19
N ARG A 271 -14.12 -6.82 -1.39
CA ARG A 271 -13.51 -6.77 -2.71
C ARG A 271 -14.01 -7.89 -3.63
N LEU A 272 -13.95 -9.13 -3.16
CA LEU A 272 -14.23 -10.30 -3.99
C LEU A 272 -15.72 -10.43 -4.34
N ASP A 273 -16.61 -10.16 -3.38
CA ASP A 273 -18.04 -10.41 -3.58
C ASP A 273 -18.74 -9.21 -4.23
N TRP A 274 -18.21 -7.99 -4.09
CA TRP A 274 -18.87 -6.77 -4.58
C TRP A 274 -17.93 -5.81 -5.31
N GLY A 275 -16.82 -5.38 -4.68
CA GLY A 275 -16.01 -4.28 -5.20
C GLY A 275 -15.34 -4.52 -6.56
N ASP A 276 -14.91 -5.75 -6.87
CA ASP A 276 -14.37 -6.10 -8.19
C ASP A 276 -15.46 -6.03 -9.28
N ASN A 277 -16.69 -6.44 -8.97
CA ASN A 277 -17.82 -6.38 -9.91
C ASN A 277 -18.24 -4.94 -10.20
N VAL A 278 -18.38 -4.11 -9.16
CA VAL A 278 -18.70 -2.68 -9.29
C VAL A 278 -17.78 -1.98 -10.27
N VAL A 279 -16.47 -2.24 -10.19
CA VAL A 279 -15.51 -1.57 -11.07
C VAL A 279 -15.67 -2.03 -12.53
N LEU A 280 -16.02 -3.30 -12.76
CA LEU A 280 -16.32 -3.77 -14.12
C LEU A 280 -17.54 -3.07 -14.70
N PHE A 281 -18.63 -2.96 -13.94
CA PHE A 281 -19.83 -2.22 -14.37
C PHE A 281 -19.52 -0.74 -14.62
N PHE A 282 -18.73 -0.11 -13.76
CA PHE A 282 -18.30 1.28 -13.94
C PHE A 282 -17.52 1.47 -15.24
N ASN A 283 -16.50 0.65 -15.46
CA ASN A 283 -15.63 0.78 -16.62
C ASN A 283 -16.36 0.52 -17.95
N ARG A 284 -17.39 -0.33 -17.98
CA ARG A 284 -18.22 -0.51 -19.17
C ARG A 284 -18.87 0.79 -19.64
N GLY A 285 -19.31 1.67 -18.73
CA GLY A 285 -19.85 2.97 -19.11
C GLY A 285 -18.84 3.89 -19.79
N ILE A 286 -17.56 3.75 -19.44
CA ILE A 286 -16.46 4.46 -20.12
C ILE A 286 -16.19 3.82 -21.48
N GLU A 287 -16.07 2.49 -21.53
CA GLU A 287 -15.78 1.71 -22.74
C GLU A 287 -16.86 1.88 -23.82
N ASP A 288 -18.13 1.91 -23.41
CA ASP A 288 -19.28 2.11 -24.29
C ASP A 288 -19.51 3.59 -24.67
N GLY A 289 -18.69 4.51 -24.16
CA GLY A 289 -18.76 5.95 -24.45
C GLY A 289 -19.94 6.66 -23.78
N PHE A 290 -20.56 6.08 -22.75
CA PHE A 290 -21.66 6.70 -22.00
C PHE A 290 -21.17 7.75 -21.01
N TYR A 291 -19.94 7.58 -20.51
CA TYR A 291 -19.33 8.46 -19.54
C TYR A 291 -17.91 8.86 -19.96
N ASN A 292 -17.67 10.16 -19.99
CA ASN A 292 -16.36 10.76 -20.18
C ASN A 292 -15.95 11.49 -18.88
N PRO A 293 -14.99 10.94 -18.10
CA PRO A 293 -14.54 11.56 -16.84
C PRO A 293 -13.82 12.90 -17.03
N SER A 294 -13.43 13.26 -18.25
CA SER A 294 -12.86 14.58 -18.56
C SER A 294 -13.93 15.65 -18.83
N ASN A 295 -15.19 15.27 -18.98
CA ASN A 295 -16.30 16.22 -19.08
C ASN A 295 -16.78 16.57 -17.66
N VAL A 296 -16.69 17.85 -17.28
CA VAL A 296 -17.00 18.33 -15.93
C VAL A 296 -18.45 18.06 -15.52
N GLN A 297 -19.41 18.29 -16.43
CA GLN A 297 -20.83 18.08 -16.17
C GLN A 297 -21.14 16.58 -15.96
N GLN A 298 -20.58 15.73 -16.83
CA GLN A 298 -20.74 14.29 -16.69
C GLN A 298 -20.06 13.76 -15.42
N PHE A 299 -18.89 14.28 -15.08
CA PHE A 299 -18.19 13.94 -13.84
C PHE A 299 -19.04 14.31 -12.63
N GLU A 300 -19.58 15.52 -12.57
CA GLU A 300 -20.41 15.98 -11.44
C GLU A 300 -21.68 15.12 -11.27
N LEU A 301 -22.39 14.80 -12.36
CA LEU A 301 -23.53 13.88 -12.32
C LEU A 301 -23.11 12.47 -11.90
N CYS A 302 -21.94 12.00 -12.33
CA CYS A 302 -21.41 10.70 -11.93
C CYS A 302 -21.12 10.66 -10.43
N GLN A 303 -20.51 11.72 -9.90
CA GLN A 303 -20.24 11.91 -8.48
C GLN A 303 -21.52 12.02 -7.63
N TRP A 304 -22.67 12.37 -8.21
CA TRP A 304 -23.96 12.32 -7.51
C TRP A 304 -24.66 10.96 -7.61
N LEU A 305 -24.77 10.40 -8.82
CA LEU A 305 -25.57 9.19 -9.07
C LEU A 305 -24.91 7.91 -8.55
N TRP A 306 -23.60 7.74 -8.74
CA TRP A 306 -22.91 6.51 -8.36
C TRP A 306 -22.85 6.29 -6.86
N PRO A 307 -22.52 7.28 -6.01
CA PRO A 307 -22.56 7.09 -4.56
C PRO A 307 -23.95 6.66 -4.06
N LYS A 308 -25.03 7.14 -4.68
CA LYS A 308 -26.41 6.74 -4.33
C LYS A 308 -26.61 5.22 -4.50
N LEU A 309 -26.17 4.65 -5.62
CA LEU A 309 -26.18 3.20 -5.83
C LEU A 309 -25.22 2.48 -4.88
N LEU A 310 -23.97 2.93 -4.81
CA LEU A 310 -22.92 2.22 -4.06
C LEU A 310 -23.19 2.19 -2.55
N ARG A 311 -23.81 3.24 -1.98
CA ARG A 311 -24.21 3.27 -0.57
C ARG A 311 -25.30 2.22 -0.28
N THR A 312 -26.26 2.05 -1.19
CA THR A 312 -27.33 1.04 -1.08
C THR A 312 -26.75 -0.37 -1.15
N GLU A 313 -25.95 -0.66 -2.18
CA GLU A 313 -25.27 -1.94 -2.36
C GLU A 313 -24.32 -2.30 -1.19
N LEU A 314 -23.59 -1.30 -0.65
CA LEU A 314 -22.73 -1.49 0.50
C LEU A 314 -23.53 -1.83 1.76
N ALA A 315 -24.70 -1.21 1.95
CA ALA A 315 -25.60 -1.52 3.06
C ALA A 315 -26.13 -2.96 2.96
N GLU A 316 -26.57 -3.38 1.78
CA GLU A 316 -27.00 -4.77 1.53
C GLU A 316 -25.87 -5.77 1.77
N PHE A 317 -24.66 -5.48 1.29
CA PHE A 317 -23.48 -6.29 1.56
C PHE A 317 -23.23 -6.44 3.05
N MET A 318 -23.29 -5.34 3.82
CA MET A 318 -23.12 -5.38 5.27
C MET A 318 -24.18 -6.22 5.95
N GLU A 319 -25.46 -6.04 5.57
CA GLU A 319 -26.58 -6.79 6.13
C GLU A 319 -26.41 -8.29 5.89
N PHE A 320 -26.15 -8.69 4.64
CA PHE A 320 -25.86 -10.07 4.27
C PHE A 320 -24.68 -10.62 5.07
N ARG A 321 -23.53 -9.94 5.07
CA ARG A 321 -22.31 -10.42 5.75
C ARG A 321 -22.47 -10.55 7.25
N ASN A 322 -23.25 -9.66 7.86
CA ASN A 322 -23.53 -9.69 9.27
C ASN A 322 -24.51 -10.80 9.64
N GLY A 323 -25.51 -11.08 8.78
CA GLY A 323 -26.52 -12.11 8.98
C GLY A 323 -26.07 -13.54 8.66
N VAL A 324 -25.15 -13.74 7.72
CA VAL A 324 -24.72 -15.10 7.36
C VAL A 324 -23.87 -15.77 8.44
N ARG A 325 -24.11 -17.07 8.63
CA ARG A 325 -23.39 -17.92 9.57
C ARG A 325 -21.92 -18.05 9.19
N MET A 326 -21.02 -17.76 10.13
CA MET A 326 -19.59 -18.01 9.95
C MET A 326 -19.29 -19.52 10.02
N ARG A 327 -18.27 -19.95 9.27
CA ARG A 327 -17.78 -21.33 9.35
C ARG A 327 -17.32 -21.65 10.77
N THR A 328 -17.67 -22.85 11.25
CA THR A 328 -17.17 -23.37 12.53
C THR A 328 -15.67 -23.65 12.46
N ASP A 329 -14.95 -23.07 13.40
CA ASP A 329 -13.55 -23.34 13.73
C ASP A 329 -13.47 -23.71 15.22
N LYS A 330 -13.03 -24.94 15.52
CA LYS A 330 -12.94 -25.47 16.89
C LYS A 330 -11.80 -24.85 17.70
N ASN A 331 -10.82 -24.25 17.02
CA ASN A 331 -9.63 -23.69 17.65
C ASN A 331 -9.71 -22.16 17.79
N LYS A 332 -10.82 -21.54 17.36
CA LYS A 332 -11.04 -20.11 17.49
C LYS A 332 -11.47 -19.79 18.93
N PRO A 333 -10.74 -18.94 19.68
CA PRO A 333 -11.12 -18.60 21.05
C PRO A 333 -12.45 -17.83 21.18
N GLY A 334 -12.75 -16.97 20.20
CA GLY A 334 -13.98 -16.17 20.16
C GLY A 334 -15.13 -16.82 19.37
N PRO A 335 -16.15 -16.04 18.96
CA PRO A 335 -17.38 -16.56 18.37
C PRO A 335 -17.12 -17.36 17.09
N SER A 336 -17.71 -18.54 16.98
CA SER A 336 -17.46 -19.52 15.92
C SER A 336 -18.73 -20.29 15.58
N GLY A 337 -18.96 -20.60 14.31
CA GLY A 337 -20.14 -21.37 13.90
C GLY A 337 -21.49 -20.67 14.13
N MET A 338 -21.51 -19.34 14.17
CA MET A 338 -22.68 -18.46 14.32
C MET A 338 -22.55 -17.25 13.40
N SER A 339 -23.63 -16.51 13.15
CA SER A 339 -23.56 -15.25 12.40
C SER A 339 -22.89 -14.15 13.22
N ARG A 340 -22.48 -13.06 12.58
CA ARG A 340 -21.92 -11.90 13.30
C ARG A 340 -23.00 -11.20 14.11
N ASN A 341 -24.24 -11.16 13.60
CA ASN A 341 -25.39 -10.64 14.33
C ASN A 341 -25.67 -11.47 15.59
N GLU A 342 -25.68 -12.79 15.51
CA GLU A 342 -25.85 -13.68 16.67
C GLU A 342 -24.72 -13.47 17.68
N ALA A 343 -23.46 -13.51 17.22
CA ALA A 343 -22.30 -13.32 18.06
C ALA A 343 -22.31 -11.96 18.77
N PHE A 344 -22.79 -10.92 18.10
CA PHE A 344 -22.84 -9.58 18.62
C PHE A 344 -24.03 -9.35 19.57
N CYS A 345 -25.19 -9.93 19.27
CA CYS A 345 -26.40 -9.77 20.08
C CYS A 345 -26.39 -10.65 21.34
N MET A 346 -25.66 -11.77 21.32
CA MET A 346 -25.60 -12.74 22.42
C MET A 346 -24.13 -13.02 22.80
N PRO A 347 -23.40 -12.03 23.34
CA PRO A 347 -22.00 -12.21 23.70
C PRO A 347 -21.77 -13.36 24.70
N GLU A 348 -22.72 -13.58 25.62
CA GLU A 348 -22.66 -14.63 26.65
C GLU A 348 -22.66 -16.04 26.04
N ALA A 349 -23.25 -16.23 24.85
CA ALA A 349 -23.33 -17.53 24.18
C ALA A 349 -21.97 -18.08 23.74
N TRP A 350 -20.94 -17.24 23.65
CA TRP A 350 -19.57 -17.63 23.39
C TRP A 350 -18.62 -17.24 24.54
N GLY A 351 -19.18 -16.92 25.72
CA GLY A 351 -18.41 -16.57 26.93
C GLY A 351 -17.90 -15.13 26.96
N GLY A 352 -18.35 -14.27 26.04
CA GLY A 352 -18.06 -12.85 26.05
C GLY A 352 -19.05 -12.04 26.90
N ARG A 353 -18.83 -10.74 26.97
CA ARG A 353 -19.74 -9.75 27.58
C ARG A 353 -19.90 -8.51 26.71
N ASN A 354 -20.83 -7.63 27.06
CA ASN A 354 -20.90 -6.29 26.48
C ASN A 354 -19.91 -5.35 27.19
N CYS A 355 -18.94 -4.81 26.45
CA CYS A 355 -17.90 -3.91 26.96
C CYS A 355 -18.12 -2.43 26.58
N LEU A 356 -19.30 -2.08 26.06
CA LEU A 356 -19.60 -0.70 25.64
C LEU A 356 -19.52 0.27 26.84
N LEU A 357 -18.91 1.41 26.61
CA LEU A 357 -18.80 2.51 27.57
C LEU A 357 -19.85 3.59 27.22
N PRO A 358 -20.96 3.70 27.98
CA PRO A 358 -22.07 4.59 27.62
C PRO A 358 -21.71 6.06 27.77
N ILE A 359 -22.10 6.89 26.82
CA ILE A 359 -21.87 8.34 26.86
C ILE A 359 -23.15 9.12 26.57
N ASP A 360 -23.14 10.44 26.78
CA ASP A 360 -24.24 11.30 26.34
C ASP A 360 -24.15 11.52 24.82
N VAL A 361 -25.10 10.93 24.09
CA VAL A 361 -25.20 11.05 22.63
C VAL A 361 -25.58 12.46 22.17
N ALA A 362 -26.14 13.32 23.03
CA ALA A 362 -26.42 14.70 22.68
C ALA A 362 -25.12 15.46 22.37
N VAL A 363 -24.08 15.28 23.19
CA VAL A 363 -22.75 15.85 22.95
C VAL A 363 -22.15 15.36 21.63
N VAL A 364 -22.35 14.09 21.28
CA VAL A 364 -21.90 13.54 20.00
C VAL A 364 -22.60 14.21 18.82
N ARG A 365 -23.92 14.43 18.92
CA ARG A 365 -24.69 15.12 17.89
C ARG A 365 -24.23 16.56 17.70
N GLU A 366 -24.02 17.29 18.79
CA GLU A 366 -23.49 18.67 18.75
C GLU A 366 -22.11 18.73 18.08
N ILE A 367 -21.20 17.80 18.38
CA ILE A 367 -19.89 17.72 17.71
C ILE A 367 -20.07 17.44 16.22
N LYS A 368 -20.94 16.49 15.85
CA LYS A 368 -21.21 16.17 14.44
C LYS A 368 -21.78 17.36 13.67
N GLU A 369 -22.72 18.11 14.27
CA GLU A 369 -23.27 19.33 13.68
C GLU A 369 -22.18 20.39 13.49
N ALA A 370 -21.35 20.63 14.51
CA ALA A 370 -20.23 21.57 14.43
C ALA A 370 -19.17 21.19 13.37
N MET A 371 -19.07 19.90 13.03
CA MET A 371 -18.18 19.41 11.97
C MET A 371 -18.73 19.66 10.55
N GLY A 372 -20.01 20.01 10.41
CA GLY A 372 -20.68 20.20 9.11
C GLY A 372 -21.78 19.17 8.83
N GLY A 373 -22.10 18.28 9.77
CA GLY A 373 -23.20 17.32 9.61
C GLY A 373 -22.97 16.32 8.47
N ASP A 374 -24.08 15.77 7.96
CA ASP A 374 -24.05 14.75 6.89
C ASP A 374 -23.51 15.30 5.56
N GLU A 375 -23.48 16.63 5.36
CA GLU A 375 -22.93 17.28 4.17
C GLU A 375 -21.44 16.94 3.94
N LEU A 376 -20.69 16.60 5.01
CA LEU A 376 -19.31 16.13 4.90
C LEU A 376 -19.15 14.87 4.05
N LEU A 377 -20.22 14.07 3.93
CA LEU A 377 -20.21 12.81 3.20
C LEU A 377 -20.67 12.99 1.75
N GLU A 378 -21.18 14.17 1.39
CA GLU A 378 -21.73 14.43 0.07
C GLU A 378 -20.64 14.76 -0.96
N PHE A 379 -20.84 14.28 -2.18
CA PHE A 379 -19.86 14.35 -3.26
C PHE A 379 -20.04 15.58 -4.16
N VAL A 380 -21.17 16.26 -4.04
CA VAL A 380 -21.56 17.42 -4.83
C VAL A 380 -22.24 18.44 -3.93
N THR A 381 -22.41 19.67 -4.41
CA THR A 381 -23.02 20.73 -3.60
C THR A 381 -24.53 20.46 -3.39
N PRO A 382 -25.13 21.01 -2.33
CA PRO A 382 -26.57 20.90 -2.08
C PRO A 382 -27.42 21.39 -3.26
N GLU A 383 -27.00 22.46 -3.95
CA GLU A 383 -27.73 23.04 -5.09
C GLU A 383 -27.73 22.09 -6.29
N PHE A 384 -26.59 21.46 -6.60
CA PHE A 384 -26.53 20.47 -7.66
C PHE A 384 -27.33 19.23 -7.27
N SER A 385 -27.22 18.77 -6.02
CA SER A 385 -27.95 17.61 -5.52
C SER A 385 -29.45 17.79 -5.65
N ALA A 386 -29.99 18.96 -5.29
CA ALA A 386 -31.41 19.27 -5.42
C ALA A 386 -31.88 19.19 -6.88
N ARG A 387 -31.15 19.83 -7.81
CA ARG A 387 -31.47 19.78 -9.25
C ARG A 387 -31.38 18.36 -9.83
N ALA A 388 -30.34 17.62 -9.46
CA ALA A 388 -30.15 16.24 -9.91
C ALA A 388 -31.25 15.33 -9.37
N GLN A 389 -31.69 15.53 -8.14
CA GLN A 389 -32.78 14.79 -7.52
C GLN A 389 -34.13 15.05 -8.20
N GLU A 390 -34.46 16.30 -8.54
CA GLU A 390 -35.66 16.63 -9.32
C GLU A 390 -35.69 15.92 -10.69
N VAL A 391 -34.57 15.95 -11.41
CA VAL A 391 -34.45 15.24 -12.69
C VAL A 391 -34.55 13.73 -12.49
N TYR A 392 -33.89 13.17 -11.49
CA TYR A 392 -33.93 11.74 -11.18
C TYR A 392 -35.36 11.27 -10.87
N ASP A 393 -36.11 12.02 -10.07
CA ASP A 393 -37.49 11.69 -9.70
C ASP A 393 -38.44 11.77 -10.91
N SER A 394 -38.19 12.69 -11.85
CA SER A 394 -38.97 12.79 -13.09
C SER A 394 -38.89 11.53 -13.97
N LEU A 395 -37.83 10.72 -13.81
CA LEU A 395 -37.67 9.46 -14.55
C LEU A 395 -38.57 8.33 -14.02
N ASN A 396 -39.23 8.51 -12.88
CA ASN A 396 -40.15 7.53 -12.25
C ASN A 396 -39.53 6.13 -12.13
N LEU A 397 -38.27 6.06 -11.68
CA LEU A 397 -37.53 4.81 -11.52
C LEU A 397 -38.07 4.01 -10.33
N SER A 398 -38.28 2.71 -10.52
CA SER A 398 -38.61 1.81 -9.40
C SER A 398 -37.41 1.57 -8.49
N GLU A 399 -36.23 1.36 -9.08
CA GLU A 399 -35.00 1.03 -8.39
C GLU A 399 -33.78 1.38 -9.25
N LEU A 400 -32.70 1.83 -8.61
CA LEU A 400 -31.39 2.03 -9.24
C LEU A 400 -30.53 0.81 -8.99
N THR A 401 -30.00 0.20 -10.05
CA THR A 401 -29.19 -1.03 -9.98
C THR A 401 -27.93 -0.91 -10.83
N LEU A 402 -26.98 -1.84 -10.66
CA LEU A 402 -25.80 -1.92 -11.52
C LEU A 402 -26.14 -2.13 -13.01
N ASP A 403 -27.27 -2.78 -13.30
CA ASP A 403 -27.71 -3.05 -14.67
C ASP A 403 -28.28 -1.80 -15.36
N ASN A 404 -28.94 -0.90 -14.61
CA ASN A 404 -29.61 0.26 -15.19
C ASN A 404 -28.90 1.61 -14.96
N ILE A 405 -27.89 1.68 -14.09
CA ILE A 405 -27.26 2.96 -13.69
C ILE A 405 -26.79 3.81 -14.87
N TRP A 406 -26.19 3.21 -15.90
CA TRP A 406 -25.73 3.96 -17.07
C TRP A 406 -26.88 4.39 -17.98
N HIS A 407 -27.98 3.64 -18.03
CA HIS A 407 -29.18 4.07 -18.74
C HIS A 407 -29.81 5.28 -18.05
N VAL A 408 -29.88 5.26 -16.72
CA VAL A 408 -30.34 6.39 -15.90
C VAL A 408 -29.43 7.59 -16.10
N PHE A 409 -28.12 7.41 -16.00
CA PHE A 409 -27.13 8.47 -16.22
C PHE A 409 -27.36 9.19 -17.56
N ARG A 410 -27.47 8.43 -18.65
CA ARG A 410 -27.70 9.00 -19.99
C ARG A 410 -29.06 9.69 -20.13
N ALA A 411 -30.09 9.22 -19.42
CA ALA A 411 -31.39 9.87 -19.43
C ALA A 411 -31.36 11.21 -18.67
N MET A 412 -30.55 11.30 -17.61
CA MET A 412 -30.40 12.52 -16.81
C MET A 412 -29.56 13.60 -17.50
N VAL A 413 -28.47 13.23 -18.21
CA VAL A 413 -27.57 14.20 -18.86
C VAL A 413 -28.30 15.29 -19.68
N PRO A 414 -29.18 14.96 -20.65
CA PRO A 414 -29.85 15.98 -21.46
C PRO A 414 -30.92 16.76 -20.70
N LEU A 415 -31.40 16.28 -19.55
CA LEU A 415 -32.39 16.99 -18.73
C LEU A 415 -31.73 17.94 -17.74
N LEU A 416 -30.51 17.62 -17.29
CA LEU A 416 -29.79 18.37 -16.26
C LEU A 416 -28.93 19.50 -16.83
N PHE A 417 -28.41 19.32 -18.05
CA PHE A 417 -27.42 20.21 -18.69
C PHE A 417 -27.94 20.89 -19.96
N VAL A 418 -29.24 21.17 -20.01
CA VAL A 418 -29.91 21.91 -21.11
C VAL A 418 -29.29 23.27 -21.35
#